data_AF-A0A562CL59-F1
#
_entry.id   AF-A0A562CL59-F1
#
_cell.length_a   1.000
_cell.length_b   1.000
_cell.length_c   1.000
_cell.angle_alpha   90.00
_cell.angle_beta   90.00
_cell.angle_gamma   90.00
#
_symmetry.space_group_name_H-M   'P 1'
#
loop_
_entity.id
_entity.type
_entity.pdbx_description
1 polymer ?
#
loop_
_entity_poly.entity_id
_entity_poly.type
_entity_poly.pdbx_seq_one_letter_code
_entity_poly.pdbx_strand_id
1 'polypeptide(L)'
;MWVGLSAGSMVLTPEVGDDFIQWRPPSGDTSTLGLVDFSICPHLAPEGRPGNTLAEAEAWAAAISAPAYAVDDQTAFRVVDGEVEVVSEGTWHQLRRATP
;
A
#
# COMPACT_ATOMS: atom_id res chain seq x y z
N MET A 1 9.89 -17.15 -4.20
CA MET A 1 10.33 -15.88 -3.55
C MET A 1 9.94 -14.75 -4.48
N TRP A 2 9.25 -13.74 -3.96
CA TRP A 2 8.84 -12.53 -4.71
C TRP A 2 9.56 -11.32 -4.10
N VAL A 3 9.92 -10.36 -4.93
CA VAL A 3 10.50 -9.08 -4.51
C VAL A 3 9.81 -7.97 -5.31
N GLY A 4 9.29 -6.96 -4.63
CA GLY A 4 8.59 -5.83 -5.23
C GLY A 4 9.13 -4.51 -4.67
N LEU A 5 9.25 -3.51 -5.53
CA LEU A 5 9.67 -2.15 -5.19
C LEU A 5 8.63 -1.17 -5.74
N SER A 6 8.22 -0.17 -4.95
CA SER A 6 7.24 0.85 -5.36
C SER A 6 5.97 0.20 -5.94
N ALA A 7 5.55 0.50 -7.17
CA ALA A 7 4.40 -0.15 -7.82
C ALA A 7 4.48 -1.70 -7.82
N GLY A 8 5.69 -2.26 -7.84
CA GLY A 8 5.92 -3.70 -7.76
C GLY A 8 5.61 -4.32 -6.39
N SER A 9 5.60 -3.55 -5.29
CA SER A 9 5.08 -4.05 -4.01
C SER A 9 3.54 -3.95 -3.98
N MET A 10 2.98 -2.89 -4.57
CA MET A 10 1.54 -2.68 -4.66
C MET A 10 0.83 -3.76 -5.47
N VAL A 11 1.43 -4.28 -6.55
CA VAL A 11 0.79 -5.35 -7.33
C VAL A 11 0.66 -6.68 -6.57
N LEU A 12 1.38 -6.86 -5.46
CA LEU A 12 1.31 -8.05 -4.62
C LEU A 12 0.10 -8.01 -3.65
N THR A 13 -0.48 -6.84 -3.43
CA THR A 13 -1.64 -6.61 -2.54
C THR A 13 -2.93 -7.10 -3.22
N PRO A 14 -4.10 -7.12 -2.55
CA PRO A 14 -5.36 -7.48 -3.20
C PRO A 14 -5.95 -6.35 -4.05
N GLU A 15 -5.63 -5.10 -3.70
CA GLU A 15 -6.03 -3.90 -4.43
C GLU A 15 -5.02 -2.75 -4.22
N VAL A 16 -4.89 -1.89 -5.24
CA VAL A 16 -4.04 -0.68 -5.18
C VAL A 16 -4.83 0.57 -4.83
N GLY A 17 -6.16 0.58 -5.03
CA GLY A 17 -7.01 1.76 -4.90
C GLY A 17 -6.96 2.69 -6.12
N ASP A 18 -8.06 3.39 -6.37
CA ASP A 18 -8.29 4.14 -7.62
C ASP A 18 -7.25 5.22 -7.91
N ASP A 19 -6.72 5.86 -6.87
CA ASP A 19 -5.73 6.95 -6.97
C ASP A 19 -4.40 6.51 -7.60
N PHE A 20 -4.08 5.21 -7.50
CA PHE A 20 -2.84 4.65 -8.06
C PHE A 20 -3.03 4.01 -9.44
N ILE A 21 -4.25 4.00 -9.99
CA ILE A 21 -4.55 3.40 -11.28
C ILE A 21 -4.37 4.43 -12.40
N GLN A 22 -3.24 4.36 -13.09
CA GLN A 22 -2.93 5.26 -14.20
C GLN A 22 -3.52 4.82 -15.55
N TRP A 23 -3.90 3.54 -15.66
CA TRP A 23 -4.54 2.99 -16.85
C TRP A 23 -5.53 1.90 -16.44
N ARG A 24 -6.75 1.96 -16.99
CA ARG A 24 -7.79 0.96 -16.72
C ARG A 24 -7.95 0.01 -17.90
N PRO A 25 -7.96 -1.31 -17.66
CA PRO A 25 -8.24 -2.26 -18.72
C PRO A 25 -9.69 -2.15 -19.19
N PRO A 26 -10.00 -2.51 -20.45
CA PRO A 26 -11.38 -2.48 -20.97
C PRO A 26 -12.36 -3.35 -20.19
N SER A 27 -11.88 -4.39 -19.49
CA SER A 27 -12.69 -5.23 -18.61
C SER A 27 -13.20 -4.51 -17.36
N GLY A 28 -12.57 -3.40 -16.97
CA GLY A 28 -12.82 -2.71 -15.70
C GLY A 28 -12.30 -3.45 -14.46
N ASP A 29 -11.66 -4.60 -14.63
CA ASP A 29 -11.06 -5.36 -13.52
C ASP A 29 -9.75 -4.72 -13.08
N THR A 30 -9.71 -4.29 -11.83
CA THR A 30 -8.55 -3.63 -11.20
C THR A 30 -7.96 -4.45 -10.06
N SER A 31 -8.34 -5.74 -9.97
CA SER A 31 -7.76 -6.66 -9.00
C SER A 31 -6.27 -6.87 -9.25
N THR A 32 -5.51 -7.04 -8.18
CA THR A 32 -4.08 -7.35 -8.22
C THR A 32 -3.81 -8.78 -7.72
N LEU A 33 -2.55 -9.17 -7.53
CA LEU A 33 -2.20 -10.58 -7.34
C LEU A 33 -2.71 -11.17 -6.02
N GLY A 34 -2.96 -10.35 -5.00
CA GLY A 34 -3.52 -10.79 -3.72
C GLY A 34 -2.65 -11.80 -2.98
N LEU A 35 -1.32 -11.67 -3.08
CA LEU A 35 -0.35 -12.54 -2.41
C LEU A 35 -0.15 -12.19 -0.94
N VAL A 36 -0.51 -10.96 -0.56
CA VAL A 36 -0.64 -10.50 0.84
C VAL A 36 -2.06 -9.98 1.06
N ASP A 37 -2.47 -9.87 2.32
CA ASP A 37 -3.83 -9.53 2.75
C ASP A 37 -4.01 -8.05 3.15
N PHE A 38 -3.03 -7.20 2.84
CA PHE A 38 -3.03 -5.77 3.09
C PHE A 38 -2.63 -4.98 1.84
N SER A 39 -2.99 -3.70 1.80
CA SER A 39 -2.59 -2.74 0.76
C SER A 39 -1.46 -1.83 1.25
N ILE A 40 -0.70 -1.28 0.31
CA ILE A 40 0.48 -0.44 0.60
C ILE A 40 0.34 0.90 -0.12
N CYS A 41 0.39 1.99 0.64
CA CYS A 41 0.66 3.33 0.13
C CYS A 41 2.18 3.59 0.26
N PRO A 42 2.94 3.56 -0.84
CA PRO A 42 4.40 3.72 -0.79
C PRO A 42 4.79 5.21 -0.71
N HIS A 43 6.08 5.49 -0.57
CA HIS A 43 6.64 6.84 -0.68
C HIS A 43 6.01 7.86 0.30
N LEU A 44 5.70 7.43 1.53
CA LEU A 44 5.23 8.35 2.58
C LEU A 44 6.29 9.44 2.82
N ALA A 45 5.85 10.69 2.80
CA ALA A 45 6.70 11.86 2.98
C ALA A 45 5.98 12.96 3.80
N PRO A 46 6.74 13.81 4.52
CA PRO A 46 6.17 14.99 5.17
C PRO A 46 5.52 15.95 4.16
N GLU A 47 4.55 16.75 4.62
CA GLU A 47 3.90 17.76 3.77
C GLU A 47 4.91 18.69 3.07
N GLY A 48 4.67 18.93 1.78
CA GLY A 48 5.53 19.75 0.93
C GLY A 48 6.80 19.05 0.44
N ARG A 49 6.98 17.76 0.71
CA ARG A 49 8.03 16.92 0.10
C ARG A 49 7.44 16.04 -1.01
N PRO A 50 8.26 15.59 -1.99
CA PRO A 50 7.83 14.60 -2.96
C PRO A 50 7.45 13.29 -2.27
N GLY A 51 6.27 12.76 -2.57
CA GLY A 51 5.73 11.55 -1.96
C GLY A 51 4.26 11.71 -1.60
N ASN A 52 3.70 10.70 -0.94
CA ASN A 52 2.35 10.74 -0.37
C ASN A 52 2.41 11.32 1.04
N THR A 53 1.51 12.23 1.38
CA THR A 53 1.36 12.69 2.77
C THR A 53 0.57 11.66 3.59
N LEU A 54 0.69 11.71 4.92
CA LEU A 54 -0.12 10.85 5.79
C LEU A 54 -1.62 11.09 5.61
N ALA A 55 -2.03 12.36 5.43
CA ALA A 55 -3.44 12.71 5.21
C ALA A 55 -3.98 12.14 3.89
N GLU A 56 -3.22 12.19 2.80
CA GLU A 56 -3.58 11.55 1.53
C GLU A 56 -3.65 10.03 1.68
N ALA A 57 -2.69 9.43 2.40
CA ALA A 57 -2.69 7.99 2.65
C ALA A 57 -3.90 7.56 3.49
N GLU A 58 -4.31 8.33 4.50
CA GLU A 58 -5.51 8.07 5.30
C GLU A 58 -6.79 8.18 4.45
N ALA A 59 -6.88 9.18 3.58
CA ALA A 59 -8.00 9.35 2.67
C ALA A 59 -8.10 8.18 1.66
N TRP A 60 -6.96 7.79 1.08
CA TRP A 60 -6.86 6.61 0.21
C TRP A 60 -7.27 5.32 0.95
N ALA A 61 -6.78 5.12 2.17
CA ALA A 61 -7.10 3.93 2.96
C ALA A 61 -8.60 3.83 3.29
N ALA A 62 -9.30 4.95 3.41
CA ALA A 62 -10.75 4.97 3.60
C ALA A 62 -11.55 4.55 2.35
N ALA A 63 -10.94 4.60 1.16
CA ALA A 63 -11.57 4.25 -0.11
C ALA A 63 -11.35 2.78 -0.53
N ILE A 64 -10.47 2.05 0.15
CA ILE A 64 -10.16 0.64 -0.13
C ILE A 64 -10.75 -0.29 0.93
N SER A 65 -10.83 -1.59 0.61
CA SER A 65 -11.45 -2.61 1.44
C SER A 65 -10.49 -3.32 2.39
N ALA A 66 -9.22 -3.46 2.00
CA ALA A 66 -8.19 -4.14 2.78
C ALA A 66 -7.57 -3.25 3.89
N PRO A 67 -7.04 -3.85 4.97
CA PRO A 67 -6.12 -3.15 5.87
C PRO A 67 -4.96 -2.54 5.08
N ALA A 68 -4.43 -1.41 5.52
CA ALA A 68 -3.41 -0.72 4.75
C ALA A 68 -2.24 -0.24 5.59
N TYR A 69 -1.10 -0.09 4.94
CA TYR A 69 0.08 0.53 5.50
C TYR A 69 0.53 1.70 4.62
N ALA A 70 0.79 2.85 5.24
CA ALA A 70 1.56 3.91 4.63
C ALA A 70 3.02 3.74 5.03
N VAL A 71 3.92 3.70 4.06
CA VAL A 71 5.34 3.43 4.31
C VAL A 71 6.23 4.34 3.49
N ASP A 72 7.36 4.74 4.07
CA ASP A 72 8.41 5.44 3.34
C ASP A 72 9.36 4.48 2.60
N ASP A 73 10.36 5.05 1.95
CA ASP A 73 11.32 4.31 1.11
C ASP A 73 12.32 3.46 1.92
N GLN A 74 12.35 3.63 3.25
CA GLN A 74 13.23 2.89 4.16
C GLN A 74 12.49 1.79 4.91
N THR A 75 11.32 1.40 4.40
CA THR A 75 10.45 0.39 5.00
C THR A 75 10.18 -0.75 4.01
N ALA A 76 10.28 -1.99 4.50
CA ALA A 76 9.98 -3.20 3.75
C ALA A 76 9.07 -4.14 4.54
N PHE A 77 8.36 -4.99 3.81
CA PHE A 77 7.57 -6.08 4.38
C PHE A 77 8.23 -7.41 4.09
N ARG A 78 8.41 -8.23 5.12
CA ARG A 78 8.75 -9.64 4.98
C ARG A 78 7.53 -10.46 5.39
N VAL A 79 7.07 -11.32 4.47
CA VAL A 79 5.93 -12.20 4.72
C VAL A 79 6.39 -13.65 4.57
N VAL A 80 6.26 -14.43 5.64
CA VAL A 80 6.62 -15.86 5.68
C VAL A 80 5.50 -16.63 6.34
N ASP A 81 4.94 -17.62 5.65
CA ASP A 81 3.83 -18.45 6.14
C ASP A 81 2.62 -17.64 6.67
N GLY A 82 2.37 -16.47 6.06
CA GLY A 82 1.29 -15.54 6.44
C GLY A 82 1.66 -14.55 7.55
N GLU A 83 2.81 -14.70 8.19
CA GLU A 83 3.28 -13.77 9.22
C GLU A 83 3.94 -12.55 8.58
N VAL A 84 3.45 -11.35 8.96
CA VAL A 84 3.92 -10.06 8.44
C VAL A 84 4.91 -9.42 9.41
N GLU A 85 6.15 -9.24 8.96
CA GLU A 85 7.20 -8.49 9.65
C GLU A 85 7.44 -7.17 8.89
N VAL A 86 7.31 -6.03 9.59
CA VAL A 86 7.69 -4.72 9.07
C VAL A 86 9.14 -4.44 9.46
N VAL A 87 10.03 -4.37 8.46
CA VAL A 87 11.45 -4.07 8.63
C VAL A 87 11.69 -2.63 8.20
N SER A 88 12.06 -1.74 9.12
CA SER A 88 12.14 -0.31 8.84
C SER A 88 13.23 0.40 9.64
N GLU A 89 13.91 1.34 8.98
CA GLU A 89 14.69 2.42 9.63
C GLU A 89 14.00 3.79 9.50
N GLY A 90 12.81 3.81 8.87
CA GLY A 90 12.04 4.98 8.53
C GLY A 90 10.72 5.08 9.30
N THR A 91 9.74 5.71 8.66
CA THR A 91 8.39 5.94 9.20
C THR A 91 7.36 5.11 8.45
N TRP A 92 6.49 4.48 9.22
CA TRP A 92 5.34 3.77 8.70
C TRP A 92 4.14 3.88 9.64
N HIS A 93 2.95 3.77 9.06
CA HIS A 93 1.69 3.81 9.78
C HIS A 93 0.81 2.65 9.31
N GLN A 94 0.31 1.87 10.27
CA GLN A 94 -0.82 0.99 9.99
C GLN A 94 -2.10 1.83 9.97
N LEU A 95 -2.73 1.90 8.80
CA LEU A 95 -3.96 2.63 8.59
C LEU A 95 -5.12 1.66 8.86
N ARG A 96 -5.86 1.95 9.93
CA ARG A 96 -7.04 1.17 10.27
C ARG A 96 -8.20 1.64 9.41
N ARG A 97 -9.00 0.68 8.95
CA ARG A 97 -10.32 0.97 8.41
C ARG A 97 -11.10 1.81 9.43
N ALA A 98 -11.69 2.92 8.99
CA ALA A 98 -12.74 3.56 9.76
C ALA A 98 -13.90 2.56 9.87
N THR A 99 -14.18 2.07 11.07
CA THR A 99 -15.38 1.27 11.32
C THR A 99 -16.59 2.12 10.89
N PRO A 100 -17.51 1.59 10.08
CA PRO A 100 -18.70 2.33 9.67
C PRO A 100 -19.57 2.76 10.86
#